data_AF-A0A7C2WB57-F1
#
_entry.id   AF-A0A7C2WB57-F1
#
_cell.length_a   1.000
_cell.length_b   1.000
_cell.length_c   1.000
_cell.angle_alpha   90.00
_cell.angle_beta   90.00
_cell.angle_gamma   90.00
#
_symmetry.space_group_name_H-M   'P 1'
#
loop_
_entity.id
_entity.type
_entity.pdbx_description
1 polymer ?
#
loop_
_entity_poly.entity_id
_entity_poly.type
_entity_poly.pdbx_seq_one_letter_code
_entity_poly.pdbx_strand_id
1 'polypeptide(L)'
;MMMQPSPILATTLILLSALSSALLGGAVFFSNPWRRTHRRFALLTANLSLWAFGVLAIIHSHAPLMASFWIRMTFVVASFLPAVFYHFIVIFPYQRFEGNRWVLRFLYGGAVALSVGAFTPWYIEHVELFVDHPPLVRYGPIFYGFGVIAGVALAFSLSNLIQKVRQSIGIQRRQIEHVLTSFLVVSLLALSTNVLAPALRLGTLEVYGPCFVVLTVAGLAYSMLRYHLLDIWVIFSRTTVYAVVTGFVIATFLVVVSGMHW
;
A
#
# COMPACT_ATOMS: atom_id res chain seq x y z
N MET A 1 22.39 -18.50 6.15
CA MET A 1 22.22 -17.31 7.00
C MET A 1 22.02 -16.12 6.06
N MET A 2 20.78 -15.82 5.68
CA MET A 2 20.51 -14.69 4.77
C MET A 2 20.73 -13.40 5.56
N MET A 3 21.71 -12.58 5.14
CA MET A 3 21.90 -11.23 5.68
C MET A 3 20.59 -10.46 5.47
N GLN A 4 19.84 -10.23 6.54
CA GLN A 4 18.74 -9.30 6.47
C GLN A 4 19.30 -7.87 6.41
N PRO A 5 18.73 -7.00 5.57
CA PRO A 5 19.19 -5.62 5.43
C PRO A 5 19.31 -4.88 6.77
N SER A 6 20.25 -3.94 6.86
CA SER A 6 20.43 -3.13 8.06
C SER A 6 19.13 -2.40 8.46
N PRO A 7 18.83 -2.27 9.76
CA PRO A 7 17.61 -1.60 10.23
C PRO A 7 17.50 -0.16 9.70
N ILE A 8 18.63 0.51 9.49
CA ILE A 8 18.73 1.86 8.90
C ILE A 8 18.20 1.88 7.45
N LEU A 9 18.51 0.86 6.64
CA LEU A 9 18.03 0.74 5.27
C LEU A 9 16.50 0.62 5.24
N ALA A 10 15.94 -0.27 6.06
CA ALA A 10 14.50 -0.48 6.16
C ALA A 10 13.78 0.80 6.61
N THR A 11 14.25 1.44 7.70
CA THR A 11 13.68 2.70 8.20
C THR A 11 13.68 3.79 7.13
N THR A 12 14.78 3.95 6.39
CA THR A 12 14.89 4.99 5.36
C THR A 12 13.92 4.75 4.21
N LEU A 13 13.83 3.51 3.70
CA LEU A 13 12.92 3.16 2.61
C LEU A 13 11.46 3.34 3.01
N ILE A 14 11.08 2.99 4.25
CA ILE A 14 9.71 3.13 4.74
C ILE A 14 9.37 4.62 4.98
N LEU A 15 10.31 5.43 5.46
CA LEU A 15 10.12 6.89 5.59
C LEU A 15 9.90 7.56 4.23
N LEU A 16 10.77 7.29 3.26
CA LEU A 16 10.61 7.77 1.88
C LEU A 16 9.25 7.36 1.32
N SER A 17 8.83 6.13 1.64
CA SER A 17 7.56 5.58 1.24
C SER A 17 6.36 6.32 1.84
N ALA A 18 6.36 6.53 3.15
CA ALA A 18 5.30 7.23 3.86
C ALA A 18 5.15 8.68 3.36
N LEU A 19 6.27 9.39 3.19
CA LEU A 19 6.31 10.77 2.73
C LEU A 19 5.85 10.91 1.28
N SER A 20 6.37 10.07 0.38
CA SER A 20 5.99 10.10 -1.05
C SER A 20 4.49 9.88 -1.22
N SER A 21 3.92 8.93 -0.46
CA SER A 21 2.49 8.65 -0.49
C SER A 21 1.66 9.82 0.03
N ALA A 22 2.05 10.41 1.17
CA ALA A 22 1.35 11.56 1.74
C ALA A 22 1.39 12.79 0.82
N LEU A 23 2.57 13.11 0.28
CA LEU A 23 2.75 14.26 -0.61
C LEU A 23 1.95 14.11 -1.90
N LEU A 24 2.01 12.94 -2.54
CA LEU A 24 1.25 12.69 -3.76
C LEU A 24 -0.26 12.72 -3.52
N GLY A 25 -0.72 12.08 -2.44
CA GLY A 25 -2.12 12.10 -2.03
C GLY A 25 -2.64 13.51 -1.78
N GLY A 26 -1.88 14.31 -1.03
CA GLY A 26 -2.17 15.70 -0.75
C GLY A 26 -2.21 16.54 -2.03
N ALA A 27 -1.20 16.42 -2.89
CA ALA A 27 -1.15 17.17 -4.14
C ALA A 27 -2.33 16.84 -5.08
N VAL A 28 -2.73 15.56 -5.17
CA VAL A 28 -3.91 15.14 -5.94
C VAL A 28 -5.21 15.64 -5.29
N PHE A 29 -5.30 15.65 -3.97
CA PHE A 29 -6.49 16.14 -3.28
C PHE A 29 -6.68 17.65 -3.47
N PHE A 30 -5.62 18.43 -3.23
CA PHE A 30 -5.67 19.89 -3.33
C PHE A 30 -5.77 20.41 -4.76
N SER A 31 -5.40 19.62 -5.77
CA SER A 31 -5.59 20.00 -7.17
C SER A 31 -7.05 20.15 -7.56
N ASN A 32 -7.92 19.27 -7.05
CA ASN A 32 -9.35 19.37 -7.24
C ASN A 32 -10.09 18.53 -6.18
N PRO A 33 -10.41 19.14 -5.02
CA PRO A 33 -11.04 18.41 -3.92
C PRO A 33 -12.49 18.05 -4.23
N TRP A 34 -13.10 18.50 -5.33
CA TRP A 34 -14.49 18.17 -5.69
C TRP A 34 -14.59 16.87 -6.48
N ARG A 35 -13.49 16.44 -7.12
CA ARG A 35 -13.47 15.21 -7.91
C ARG A 35 -13.45 13.97 -7.02
N ARG A 36 -14.38 13.04 -7.29
CA ARG A 36 -14.55 11.81 -6.51
C ARG A 36 -13.30 10.93 -6.58
N THR A 37 -12.71 10.78 -7.77
CA THR A 37 -11.49 9.98 -7.94
C THR A 37 -10.31 10.56 -7.14
N HIS A 38 -10.19 11.90 -7.05
CA HIS A 38 -9.10 12.53 -6.29
C HIS A 38 -9.24 12.23 -4.80
N ARG A 39 -10.46 12.36 -4.26
CA ARG A 39 -10.74 12.00 -2.86
C ARG A 39 -10.43 10.54 -2.55
N ARG A 40 -10.79 9.62 -3.45
CA ARG A 40 -10.53 8.18 -3.24
C ARG A 40 -9.06 7.82 -3.38
N PHE A 41 -8.35 8.47 -4.31
CA PHE A 41 -6.92 8.32 -4.42
C PHE A 41 -6.20 8.85 -3.18
N ALA A 42 -6.56 10.04 -2.71
CA ALA A 42 -6.01 10.63 -1.49
C ALA A 42 -6.25 9.74 -0.27
N LEU A 43 -7.44 9.14 -0.15
CA LEU A 43 -7.75 8.17 0.89
C LEU A 43 -6.87 6.91 0.80
N LEU A 44 -6.65 6.39 -0.41
CA LEU A 44 -5.75 5.26 -0.64
C LEU A 44 -4.32 5.59 -0.20
N THR A 45 -3.76 6.70 -0.67
CA THR A 45 -2.40 7.12 -0.32
C THR A 45 -2.25 7.48 1.16
N ALA A 46 -3.28 8.02 1.81
CA ALA A 46 -3.28 8.27 3.24
C ALA A 46 -3.26 6.96 4.05
N ASN A 47 -4.07 5.97 3.64
CA ASN A 47 -4.06 4.65 4.26
C ASN A 47 -2.69 3.97 4.14
N LEU A 48 -2.05 4.08 2.96
CA LEU A 48 -0.70 3.57 2.72
C LEU A 48 0.38 4.29 3.54
N SER A 49 0.29 5.61 3.66
CA SER A 49 1.20 6.39 4.49
C SER A 49 1.09 6.04 5.97
N LEU A 50 -0.15 5.90 6.48
CA LEU A 50 -0.42 5.47 7.85
C LEU A 50 0.07 4.04 8.12
N TRP A 51 -0.08 3.15 7.15
CA TRP A 51 0.44 1.78 7.27
C TRP A 51 1.97 1.77 7.34
N ALA A 52 2.65 2.53 6.47
CA ALA A 52 4.10 2.69 6.50
C ALA A 52 4.59 3.28 7.84
N PHE A 53 3.91 4.29 8.37
CA PHE A 53 4.18 4.83 9.71
C PHE A 53 4.02 3.77 10.80
N GLY A 54 2.97 2.96 10.73
CA GLY A 54 2.75 1.85 11.64
C GLY A 54 3.92 0.86 11.64
N VAL A 55 4.40 0.48 10.46
CA VAL A 55 5.57 -0.42 10.33
C VAL A 55 6.84 0.21 10.90
N LEU A 56 7.08 1.51 10.70
CA LEU A 56 8.20 2.21 11.35
C LEU A 56 8.12 2.11 12.88
N ALA A 57 6.93 2.34 13.44
CA ALA A 57 6.73 2.27 14.88
C ALA A 57 6.94 0.84 15.42
N ILE A 58 6.62 -0.19 14.64
CA ILE A 58 6.88 -1.60 14.97
C ILE A 58 8.40 -1.88 15.02
N ILE A 59 9.15 -1.48 13.99
CA ILE A 59 10.61 -1.74 13.90
C ILE A 59 11.37 -1.04 15.03
N HIS A 60 10.92 0.14 15.44
CA HIS A 60 11.53 0.92 16.53
C HIS A 60 10.95 0.63 17.92
N SER A 61 10.17 -0.45 18.08
CA SER A 61 9.63 -0.84 19.38
C SER A 61 10.63 -1.68 20.18
N HIS A 62 11.05 -1.17 21.35
CA HIS A 62 12.01 -1.86 22.24
C HIS A 62 11.35 -2.70 23.35
N ALA A 63 10.01 -2.66 23.46
CA ALA A 63 9.27 -3.38 24.50
C ALA A 63 8.15 -4.23 23.86
N PRO A 64 7.91 -5.48 24.33
CA PRO A 64 6.91 -6.37 23.74
C PRO A 64 5.49 -5.77 23.73
N LEU A 65 5.15 -5.01 24.78
CA LEU A 65 3.87 -4.32 24.89
C LEU A 65 3.72 -3.22 23.82
N MET A 66 4.77 -2.44 23.58
CA MET A 66 4.78 -1.40 22.55
C MET A 66 4.71 -2.00 21.14
N ALA A 67 5.49 -3.06 20.88
CA ALA A 67 5.46 -3.76 19.61
C ALA A 67 4.07 -4.32 19.33
N SER A 68 3.47 -5.01 20.31
CA SER A 68 2.11 -5.56 20.20
C SER A 68 1.06 -4.48 19.95
N PHE A 69 1.18 -3.33 20.63
CA PHE A 69 0.30 -2.18 20.39
C PHE A 69 0.40 -1.70 18.94
N TRP A 70 1.61 -1.45 18.45
CA TRP A 70 1.81 -0.96 17.08
C TRP A 70 1.45 -1.98 16.01
N ILE A 71 1.67 -3.28 16.24
CA ILE A 71 1.21 -4.35 15.34
C ILE A 71 -0.32 -4.28 15.20
N ARG A 72 -1.06 -4.18 16.31
CA ARG A 72 -2.53 -4.08 16.28
C ARG A 72 -3.01 -2.81 15.59
N MET A 73 -2.43 -1.65 15.93
CA MET A 73 -2.80 -0.37 15.31
C MET A 73 -2.50 -0.34 13.81
N THR A 74 -1.36 -0.89 13.40
CA THR A 74 -0.97 -1.02 12.00
C THR A 74 -1.94 -1.92 11.23
N PHE A 75 -2.38 -3.02 11.85
CA PHE A 75 -3.36 -3.91 11.25
C PHE A 75 -4.74 -3.29 11.11
N VAL A 76 -5.18 -2.48 12.08
CA VAL A 76 -6.43 -1.69 11.94
C VAL A 76 -6.36 -0.87 10.66
N VAL A 77 -5.29 -0.11 10.44
CA VAL A 77 -5.11 0.69 9.21
C VAL A 77 -5.07 -0.21 7.97
N ALA A 78 -4.24 -1.26 7.98
CA ALA A 78 -4.03 -2.16 6.84
C ALA A 78 -5.32 -2.91 6.45
N SER A 79 -6.20 -3.22 7.40
CA SER A 79 -7.45 -3.94 7.14
C SER A 79 -8.40 -3.19 6.20
N PHE A 80 -8.31 -1.85 6.16
CA PHE A 80 -9.09 -1.01 5.25
C PHE A 80 -8.47 -0.90 3.85
N LEU A 81 -7.21 -1.28 3.65
CA LEU A 81 -6.51 -1.13 2.38
C LEU A 81 -7.25 -1.83 1.21
N PRO A 82 -7.69 -3.10 1.32
CA PRO A 82 -8.43 -3.76 0.24
C PRO A 82 -9.73 -3.03 -0.15
N ALA A 83 -10.46 -2.52 0.85
CA ALA A 83 -11.71 -1.80 0.65
C ALA A 83 -11.49 -0.44 -0.04
N VAL A 84 -10.52 0.34 0.47
CA VAL A 84 -10.17 1.65 -0.08
C VAL A 84 -9.63 1.54 -1.51
N PHE A 85 -8.80 0.52 -1.76
CA PHE A 85 -8.28 0.24 -3.10
C PHE A 85 -9.41 -0.11 -4.08
N TYR A 86 -10.28 -1.07 -3.74
CA TYR A 86 -11.42 -1.41 -4.58
C TYR A 86 -12.33 -0.19 -4.84
N HIS A 87 -12.55 0.64 -3.81
CA HIS A 87 -13.34 1.86 -3.92
C HIS A 87 -12.73 2.88 -4.91
N PHE A 88 -11.41 3.01 -4.93
CA PHE A 88 -10.72 3.81 -5.94
C PHE A 88 -10.95 3.23 -7.34
N ILE A 89 -10.74 1.92 -7.53
CA ILE A 89 -10.87 1.25 -8.83
C ILE A 89 -12.28 1.37 -9.41
N VAL A 90 -13.33 1.22 -8.61
CA VAL A 90 -14.72 1.28 -9.13
C VAL A 90 -15.12 2.68 -9.59
N ILE A 91 -14.51 3.74 -9.06
CA ILE A 91 -14.79 5.13 -9.46
C ILE A 91 -13.87 5.60 -10.60
N PHE A 92 -12.66 5.06 -10.65
CA PHE A 92 -11.64 5.38 -11.65
C PHE A 92 -11.96 4.75 -13.03
N PRO A 93 -11.75 5.43 -14.18
CA PRO A 93 -11.43 6.85 -14.37
C PRO A 93 -12.66 7.77 -14.43
N TYR A 94 -13.86 7.21 -14.59
CA TYR A 94 -15.05 7.93 -15.06
C TYR A 94 -15.79 8.77 -14.00
N GLN A 95 -15.30 8.85 -12.76
CA GLN A 95 -15.94 9.57 -11.63
C GLN A 95 -17.31 9.00 -11.20
N ARG A 96 -17.79 7.95 -11.87
CA ARG A 96 -19.04 7.24 -11.56
C ARG A 96 -18.72 5.85 -11.02
N PHE A 97 -19.64 5.34 -10.21
CA PHE A 97 -19.48 4.03 -9.60
C PHE A 97 -19.74 2.93 -10.63
N GLU A 98 -18.68 2.25 -11.06
CA GLU A 98 -18.70 1.08 -11.94
C GLU A 98 -18.08 -0.10 -11.22
N GLY A 99 -18.90 -0.84 -10.50
CA GLY A 99 -18.49 -2.00 -9.73
C GLY A 99 -19.65 -2.61 -8.96
N ASN A 100 -19.36 -3.56 -8.08
CA ASN A 100 -20.36 -4.22 -7.26
C ASN A 100 -20.46 -3.55 -5.88
N ARG A 101 -21.60 -2.91 -5.59
CA ARG A 101 -21.86 -2.23 -4.31
C ARG A 101 -21.86 -3.19 -3.12
N TRP A 102 -22.29 -4.43 -3.32
CA TRP A 102 -22.31 -5.44 -2.27
C TRP A 102 -20.90 -5.88 -1.90
N VAL A 103 -20.02 -6.03 -2.89
CA VAL A 103 -18.59 -6.30 -2.65
C VAL A 103 -17.97 -5.14 -1.87
N LEU A 104 -18.24 -3.89 -2.24
CA LEU A 104 -17.71 -2.75 -1.48
C LEU A 104 -18.20 -2.73 -0.03
N ARG A 105 -19.49 -3.00 0.21
CA ARG A 105 -20.06 -3.11 1.56
C ARG A 105 -19.44 -4.26 2.35
N PHE A 106 -19.26 -5.41 1.70
CA PHE A 106 -18.59 -6.57 2.29
C PHE A 106 -17.14 -6.26 2.66
N LEU A 107 -16.38 -5.59 1.79
CA LEU A 107 -14.98 -5.23 2.06
C LEU A 107 -14.86 -4.24 3.22
N TYR A 108 -15.71 -3.19 3.28
CA TYR A 108 -15.71 -2.26 4.41
C TYR A 108 -16.21 -2.91 5.70
N GLY A 109 -17.26 -3.72 5.64
CA GLY A 109 -17.76 -4.47 6.80
C GLY A 109 -16.71 -5.45 7.32
N GLY A 110 -16.03 -6.15 6.43
CA GLY A 110 -14.89 -7.02 6.74
C GLY A 110 -13.72 -6.26 7.36
N ALA A 111 -13.36 -5.09 6.82
CA ALA A 111 -12.32 -4.23 7.39
C ALA A 111 -12.64 -3.80 8.83
N VAL A 112 -13.89 -3.40 9.10
CA VAL A 112 -14.34 -3.06 10.46
C VAL A 112 -14.28 -4.28 11.38
N ALA A 113 -14.80 -5.43 10.92
CA ALA A 113 -14.77 -6.66 11.70
C ALA A 113 -13.33 -7.11 12.04
N LEU A 114 -12.42 -7.05 11.06
CA LEU A 114 -11.00 -7.36 11.25
C LEU A 114 -10.33 -6.34 12.18
N SER A 115 -10.66 -5.06 12.08
CA SER A 115 -10.15 -4.02 12.98
C SER A 115 -10.56 -4.26 14.43
N VAL A 116 -11.80 -4.67 14.68
CA VAL A 116 -12.25 -5.07 16.03
C VAL A 116 -11.54 -6.36 16.47
N GLY A 117 -11.46 -7.35 15.57
CA GLY A 117 -10.75 -8.61 15.78
C GLY A 117 -9.27 -8.42 16.13
N ALA A 118 -8.65 -7.33 15.66
CA ALA A 118 -7.27 -6.95 15.93
C ALA A 118 -6.97 -6.77 17.42
N PHE A 119 -7.97 -6.48 18.25
CA PHE A 119 -7.81 -6.29 19.71
C PHE A 119 -8.09 -7.55 20.52
N THR A 120 -8.37 -8.67 19.85
CA THR A 120 -8.62 -9.96 20.50
C THR A 120 -7.35 -10.82 20.58
N PRO A 121 -7.32 -11.86 21.43
CA PRO A 121 -6.23 -12.85 21.45
C PRO A 121 -6.09 -13.62 20.13
N TRP A 122 -7.11 -13.61 19.27
CA TRP A 122 -7.15 -14.35 18.00
C TRP A 122 -6.35 -13.70 16.86
N TYR A 123 -5.79 -12.50 17.08
CA TYR A 123 -4.98 -11.80 16.08
C TYR A 123 -3.47 -12.03 16.26
N ILE A 124 -2.97 -11.94 17.49
CA ILE A 124 -1.55 -12.14 17.82
C ILE A 124 -1.47 -13.33 18.76
N GLU A 125 -0.87 -14.44 18.31
CA GLU A 125 -0.59 -15.60 19.15
C GLU A 125 0.67 -15.38 19.99
N HIS A 126 1.73 -14.86 19.36
CA HIS A 126 3.02 -14.66 20.01
C HIS A 126 3.82 -13.54 19.32
N VAL A 127 4.62 -12.79 20.07
CA VAL A 127 5.56 -11.77 19.56
C VAL A 127 6.91 -12.00 20.22
N GLU A 128 7.92 -12.25 19.40
CA GLU A 128 9.32 -12.35 19.84
C GLU A 128 10.08 -11.12 19.38
N LEU A 129 10.74 -10.46 20.33
CA LEU A 129 11.66 -9.36 20.04
C LEU A 129 13.08 -9.89 19.96
N PHE A 130 13.82 -9.31 19.04
CA PHE A 130 15.23 -9.59 18.82
C PHE A 130 16.00 -8.27 18.88
N VAL A 131 17.23 -8.33 19.39
CA VAL A 131 18.15 -7.19 19.30
C VAL A 131 18.55 -7.05 17.83
N ASP A 132 18.39 -5.84 17.28
CA ASP A 132 18.71 -5.48 15.89
C ASP A 132 17.95 -6.22 14.78
N HIS A 133 16.86 -6.94 15.12
CA HIS A 133 15.96 -7.53 14.12
C HIS A 133 14.49 -7.12 14.34
N PRO A 134 13.70 -7.01 13.27
CA PRO A 134 12.27 -6.77 13.40
C PRO A 134 11.58 -7.86 14.26
N PRO A 135 10.49 -7.51 14.97
CA PRO A 135 9.74 -8.48 15.75
C PRO A 135 9.26 -9.64 14.88
N LEU A 136 9.46 -10.87 15.35
CA LEU A 136 8.84 -12.04 14.76
C LEU A 136 7.44 -12.19 15.35
N VAL A 137 6.44 -12.09 14.48
CA VAL A 137 5.03 -12.13 14.89
C VAL A 137 4.39 -13.42 14.42
N ARG A 138 3.85 -14.18 15.36
CA ARG A 138 2.99 -15.31 15.06
C ARG A 138 1.54 -14.85 15.06
N TYR A 139 0.98 -14.72 13.87
CA TYR A 139 -0.40 -14.29 13.68
C TYR A 139 -1.40 -15.43 13.92
N GLY A 140 -2.54 -15.07 14.49
CA GLY A 140 -3.67 -15.98 14.71
C GLY A 140 -4.72 -15.94 13.59
N PRO A 141 -5.87 -16.62 13.77
CA PRO A 141 -6.92 -16.79 12.76
C PRO A 141 -7.42 -15.50 12.09
N ILE A 142 -7.44 -14.38 12.80
CA ILE A 142 -7.90 -13.09 12.26
C ILE A 142 -7.05 -12.64 11.06
N PHE A 143 -5.76 -12.95 11.06
CA PHE A 143 -4.86 -12.61 9.95
C PHE A 143 -5.22 -13.35 8.66
N TYR A 144 -5.62 -14.62 8.74
CA TYR A 144 -6.08 -15.36 7.56
C TYR A 144 -7.40 -14.79 7.01
N GLY A 145 -8.25 -14.25 7.88
CA GLY A 145 -9.43 -13.48 7.47
C GLY A 145 -9.07 -12.25 6.62
N PHE A 146 -7.99 -11.55 6.96
CA PHE A 146 -7.47 -10.47 6.11
C PHE A 146 -7.02 -10.99 4.74
N GLY A 147 -6.35 -12.15 4.67
CA GLY A 147 -6.00 -12.79 3.40
C GLY A 147 -7.21 -13.04 2.49
N VAL A 148 -8.34 -13.49 3.06
CA VAL A 148 -9.60 -13.67 2.32
C VAL A 148 -10.15 -12.34 1.80
N ILE A 149 -10.22 -11.31 2.66
CA ILE A 149 -10.70 -9.97 2.26
C ILE A 149 -9.81 -9.37 1.15
N ALA A 150 -8.49 -9.51 1.28
CA ALA A 150 -7.53 -9.08 0.27
C ALA A 150 -7.71 -9.85 -1.05
N GLY A 151 -7.91 -11.17 -1.00
CA GLY A 151 -8.17 -12.00 -2.18
C GLY A 151 -9.46 -11.63 -2.91
N VAL A 152 -10.54 -11.36 -2.18
CA VAL A 152 -11.80 -10.87 -2.76
C VAL A 152 -11.59 -9.51 -3.42
N ALA A 153 -10.94 -8.56 -2.74
CA ALA A 153 -10.65 -7.26 -3.32
C ALA A 153 -9.77 -7.37 -4.57
N LEU A 154 -8.78 -8.26 -4.57
CA LEU A 154 -7.90 -8.52 -5.70
C LEU A 154 -8.69 -9.02 -6.91
N ALA A 155 -9.48 -10.07 -6.74
CA ALA A 155 -10.30 -10.65 -7.80
C ALA A 155 -11.25 -9.61 -8.42
N PHE A 156 -12.03 -8.90 -7.58
CA PHE A 156 -13.01 -7.94 -8.07
C PHE A 156 -12.38 -6.65 -8.65
N SER A 157 -11.23 -6.21 -8.13
CA SER A 157 -10.49 -5.08 -8.70
C SER A 157 -9.93 -5.44 -10.07
N LEU A 158 -9.36 -6.64 -10.20
CA LEU A 158 -8.81 -7.13 -11.46
C LEU A 158 -9.90 -7.30 -12.52
N SER A 159 -11.03 -7.93 -12.16
CA SER A 159 -12.17 -8.07 -13.07
C SER A 159 -12.70 -6.71 -13.54
N ASN A 160 -12.80 -5.72 -12.64
CA ASN A 160 -13.23 -4.37 -13.01
C ASN A 160 -12.24 -3.68 -13.96
N LEU A 161 -10.94 -3.76 -13.67
CA LEU A 161 -9.92 -3.15 -14.52
C LEU A 161 -9.90 -3.80 -15.91
N ILE A 162 -9.96 -5.14 -16.00
CA ILE A 162 -10.00 -5.85 -17.28
C ILE A 162 -11.26 -5.47 -18.08
N GLN A 163 -12.42 -5.39 -17.42
CA GLN A 163 -13.66 -4.95 -18.07
C GLN A 163 -13.51 -3.52 -18.60
N LYS A 164 -12.95 -2.60 -17.81
CA LYS A 164 -12.72 -1.20 -18.20
C LYS A 164 -11.72 -1.08 -19.35
N VAL A 165 -10.65 -1.88 -19.40
CA VAL A 165 -9.71 -1.92 -20.55
C VAL A 165 -10.45 -2.32 -21.82
N ARG A 166 -11.33 -3.33 -21.75
CA ARG A 166 -12.10 -3.82 -22.92
C ARG A 166 -13.11 -2.81 -23.45
N GLN A 167 -13.65 -1.95 -22.58
CA GLN A 167 -14.69 -0.97 -22.92
C GLN A 167 -14.14 0.43 -23.25
N SER A 168 -12.86 0.69 -22.96
CA SER A 168 -12.26 2.02 -23.15
C SER A 168 -11.50 2.12 -24.46
N ILE A 169 -11.41 3.35 -24.98
CA ILE A 169 -10.65 3.70 -26.18
C ILE A 169 -9.76 4.91 -25.91
N GLY A 170 -8.75 5.13 -26.76
CA GLY A 170 -7.86 6.29 -26.69
C GLY A 170 -7.10 6.40 -25.36
N ILE A 171 -7.04 7.61 -24.80
CA ILE A 171 -6.23 7.91 -23.61
C ILE A 171 -6.72 7.18 -22.35
N GLN A 172 -8.04 7.00 -22.21
CA GLN A 172 -8.63 6.32 -21.06
C GLN A 172 -8.20 4.85 -20.98
N ARG A 173 -8.10 4.17 -22.12
CA ARG A 173 -7.58 2.80 -22.18
C ARG A 173 -6.15 2.72 -21.68
N ARG A 174 -5.29 3.65 -22.11
CA ARG A 174 -3.88 3.70 -21.66
C ARG A 174 -3.76 3.96 -20.17
N GLN A 175 -4.60 4.83 -19.62
CA GLN A 175 -4.68 5.10 -18.19
C GLN A 175 -5.03 3.82 -17.41
N ILE A 176 -6.05 3.09 -17.85
CA ILE A 176 -6.51 1.85 -17.18
C ILE A 176 -5.46 0.73 -17.33
N GLU A 177 -4.85 0.57 -18.51
CA GLU A 177 -3.77 -0.41 -18.75
C GLU A 177 -2.58 -0.19 -17.80
N HIS A 178 -2.22 1.07 -17.54
CA HIS A 178 -1.15 1.37 -16.58
C HIS A 178 -1.54 1.07 -15.14
N VAL A 179 -2.73 1.47 -14.71
CA VAL A 179 -3.26 1.14 -13.37
C VAL A 179 -3.30 -0.37 -13.18
N LEU A 180 -3.72 -1.12 -14.21
CA LEU A 180 -3.73 -2.58 -14.20
C LEU A 180 -2.34 -3.17 -14.05
N THR A 181 -1.35 -2.71 -14.82
CA THR A 181 0.03 -3.20 -14.73
C THR A 181 0.64 -2.90 -13.36
N SER A 182 0.50 -1.66 -12.86
CA SER A 182 0.98 -1.29 -11.52
C SER A 182 0.30 -2.13 -10.44
N PHE A 183 -1.01 -2.38 -10.58
CA PHE A 183 -1.75 -3.20 -9.63
C PHE A 183 -1.31 -4.67 -9.64
N LEU A 184 -1.07 -5.27 -10.80
CA LEU A 184 -0.62 -6.67 -10.90
C LEU A 184 0.75 -6.88 -10.27
N VAL A 185 1.72 -6.03 -10.62
CA VAL A 185 3.09 -6.10 -10.07
C VAL A 185 3.05 -6.04 -8.54
N VAL A 186 2.24 -5.12 -8.02
CA VAL A 186 2.19 -4.83 -6.59
C VAL A 186 1.41 -5.89 -5.85
N SER A 187 0.28 -6.34 -6.39
CA SER A 187 -0.50 -7.39 -5.74
C SER A 187 0.31 -8.67 -5.62
N LEU A 188 1.11 -9.00 -6.62
CA LEU A 188 2.02 -10.15 -6.56
C LEU A 188 3.06 -9.97 -5.46
N LEU A 189 3.73 -8.81 -5.41
CA LEU A 189 4.75 -8.51 -4.39
C LEU A 189 4.14 -8.46 -2.97
N ALA A 190 3.03 -7.77 -2.80
CA ALA A 190 2.34 -7.60 -1.53
C ALA A 190 1.77 -8.92 -1.01
N LEU A 191 1.15 -9.74 -1.87
CA LEU A 191 0.66 -11.07 -1.49
C LEU A 191 1.82 -11.97 -1.07
N SER A 192 2.93 -11.93 -1.82
CA SER A 192 4.12 -12.73 -1.51
C SER A 192 4.73 -12.35 -0.15
N THR A 193 4.85 -11.05 0.13
CA THR A 193 5.59 -10.54 1.30
C THR A 193 4.74 -10.34 2.56
N ASN A 194 3.45 -10.00 2.42
CA ASN A 194 2.59 -9.63 3.55
C ASN A 194 1.54 -10.68 3.89
N VAL A 195 1.34 -11.68 3.03
CA VAL A 195 0.34 -12.75 3.27
C VAL A 195 1.01 -14.11 3.22
N LEU A 196 1.64 -14.46 2.10
CA LEU A 196 2.26 -15.78 1.91
C LEU A 196 3.47 -15.99 2.81
N ALA A 197 4.40 -15.02 2.89
CA ALA A 197 5.57 -15.16 3.74
C ALA A 197 5.21 -15.34 5.24
N PRO A 198 4.34 -14.52 5.86
CA PRO A 198 3.90 -14.77 7.24
C PRO A 198 3.10 -16.07 7.39
N ALA A 199 2.23 -16.41 6.42
CA ALA A 199 1.44 -17.64 6.47
C ALA A 199 2.31 -18.91 6.41
N LEU A 200 3.39 -18.88 5.64
CA LEU A 200 4.38 -19.95 5.51
C LEU A 200 5.50 -19.88 6.57
N ARG A 201 5.44 -18.88 7.47
CA ARG A 201 6.45 -18.63 8.52
C ARG A 201 7.86 -18.39 7.96
N LEU A 202 7.94 -17.72 6.81
CA LEU A 202 9.17 -17.38 6.10
C LEU A 202 9.74 -16.04 6.60
N GLY A 203 10.33 -16.06 7.80
CA GLY A 203 11.02 -14.90 8.38
C GLY A 203 10.12 -13.67 8.56
N THR A 204 10.72 -12.47 8.44
CA THR A 204 10.13 -11.14 8.72
C THR A 204 9.98 -10.30 7.45
N LEU A 205 9.65 -10.93 6.32
CA LEU A 205 9.57 -10.25 5.01
C LEU A 205 8.46 -9.18 4.93
N GLU A 206 7.46 -9.25 5.81
CA GLU A 206 6.36 -8.29 5.93
C GLU A 206 6.82 -6.87 6.22
N VAL A 207 8.00 -6.71 6.83
CA VAL A 207 8.64 -5.43 7.12
C VAL A 207 8.90 -4.62 5.84
N TYR A 208 9.13 -5.30 4.72
CA TYR A 208 9.39 -4.69 3.42
C TYR A 208 8.11 -4.45 2.60
N GLY A 209 6.95 -4.89 3.10
CA GLY A 209 5.67 -4.68 2.46
C GLY A 209 5.41 -3.23 2.02
N PRO A 210 5.60 -2.23 2.92
CA PRO A 210 5.41 -0.82 2.58
C PRO A 210 6.28 -0.33 1.42
N CYS A 211 7.51 -0.83 1.29
CA CYS A 211 8.44 -0.43 0.23
C CYS A 211 7.89 -0.78 -1.16
N PHE A 212 7.27 -1.95 -1.32
CA PHE A 212 6.69 -2.39 -2.59
C PHE A 212 5.42 -1.63 -2.94
N VAL A 213 4.64 -1.24 -1.92
CA VAL A 213 3.40 -0.51 -2.14
C VAL A 213 3.65 0.95 -2.55
N VAL A 214 4.84 1.49 -2.27
CA VAL A 214 5.24 2.80 -2.79
C VAL A 214 5.69 2.76 -4.22
N LEU A 215 6.25 1.66 -4.71
CA LEU A 215 6.41 1.47 -6.14
C LEU A 215 5.05 1.50 -6.87
N THR A 216 3.96 1.06 -6.21
CA THR A 216 2.59 1.24 -6.72
C THR A 216 2.18 2.68 -6.76
N VAL A 217 2.37 3.41 -5.67
CA VAL A 217 1.95 4.81 -5.58
C VAL A 217 2.73 5.65 -6.58
N ALA A 218 4.03 5.38 -6.75
CA ALA A 218 4.87 5.99 -7.78
C ALA A 218 4.44 5.58 -9.20
N GLY A 219 4.09 4.32 -9.44
CA GLY A 219 3.56 3.86 -10.74
C GLY A 219 2.20 4.50 -11.09
N LEU A 220 1.31 4.61 -10.10
CA LEU A 220 0.04 5.31 -10.22
C LEU A 220 0.27 6.81 -10.43
N ALA A 221 1.19 7.44 -9.69
CA ALA A 221 1.60 8.84 -9.86
C ALA A 221 2.10 9.11 -11.28
N TYR A 222 3.03 8.27 -11.75
CA TYR A 222 3.60 8.38 -13.08
C TYR A 222 2.50 8.30 -14.14
N SER A 223 1.56 7.37 -13.97
CA SER A 223 0.42 7.21 -14.86
C SER A 223 -0.52 8.42 -14.81
N MET A 224 -0.67 9.04 -13.63
CA MET A 224 -1.39 10.30 -13.44
C MET A 224 -0.79 11.46 -14.21
N LEU A 225 0.53 11.52 -14.25
CA LEU A 225 1.29 12.62 -14.82
C LEU A 225 1.48 12.46 -16.34
N ARG A 226 1.75 11.23 -16.81
CA ARG A 226 1.96 10.94 -18.25
C ARG A 226 0.66 10.90 -19.04
N TYR A 227 -0.42 10.40 -18.45
CA TYR A 227 -1.68 10.17 -19.16
C TYR A 227 -2.82 11.08 -18.72
N HIS A 228 -2.55 12.14 -17.95
CA HIS A 228 -3.58 13.08 -17.46
C HIS A 228 -4.72 12.39 -16.68
N LEU A 229 -4.40 11.33 -15.95
CA LEU A 229 -5.36 10.44 -15.26
C LEU A 229 -6.24 11.20 -14.24
N LEU A 230 -5.84 12.40 -13.82
CA LEU A 230 -6.48 13.22 -12.79
C LEU A 230 -6.43 14.76 -13.06
N ASP A 231 -6.17 15.22 -14.29
CA ASP A 231 -6.07 16.67 -14.61
C ASP A 231 -5.20 17.51 -13.64
N ILE A 232 -4.18 16.91 -13.03
CA ILE A 232 -3.27 17.59 -12.07
C ILE A 232 -2.14 18.37 -12.75
N TRP A 233 -2.19 18.50 -14.08
CA TRP A 233 -1.11 19.07 -14.89
C TRP A 233 -0.79 20.53 -14.55
N VAL A 234 -1.75 21.26 -13.96
CA VAL A 234 -1.57 22.65 -13.52
C VAL A 234 -0.57 22.77 -12.36
N ILE A 235 -0.41 21.72 -11.54
CA ILE A 235 0.43 21.75 -10.33
C ILE A 235 1.84 21.21 -10.56
N PHE A 236 2.00 20.27 -11.50
CA PHE A 236 3.27 19.61 -11.74
C PHE A 236 3.80 19.95 -13.12
N SER A 237 4.85 20.79 -13.16
CA SER A 237 5.68 20.89 -14.37
C SER A 237 6.32 19.52 -14.65
N ARG A 238 6.50 19.16 -15.93
CA ARG A 238 7.21 17.91 -16.31
C ARG A 238 8.55 17.80 -15.57
N THR A 239 9.23 18.93 -15.36
CA THR A 239 10.50 19.05 -14.65
C THR A 239 10.41 18.68 -13.17
N THR A 240 9.35 19.12 -12.47
CA THR A 240 9.13 18.79 -11.04
C THR A 240 8.94 17.28 -10.87
N VAL A 241 8.22 16.64 -11.79
CA VAL A 241 8.00 15.19 -11.78
C VAL A 241 9.30 14.44 -12.00
N TYR A 242 10.06 14.81 -13.03
CA TYR A 242 11.35 14.17 -13.29
C TYR A 242 12.28 14.37 -12.10
N ALA A 243 12.34 15.57 -11.50
CA ALA A 243 13.14 15.82 -10.32
C ALA A 243 12.73 14.94 -9.12
N VAL A 244 11.43 14.76 -8.85
CA VAL A 244 10.94 13.92 -7.75
C VAL A 244 11.21 12.43 -8.00
N VAL A 245 10.91 11.93 -9.20
CA VAL A 245 11.15 10.52 -9.55
C VAL A 245 12.64 10.21 -9.58
N THR A 246 13.43 11.05 -10.24
CA THR A 246 14.90 10.91 -10.27
C THR A 246 15.48 11.04 -8.87
N GLY A 247 15.01 12.00 -8.06
CA GLY A 247 15.41 12.14 -6.67
C GLY A 247 15.07 10.91 -5.83
N PHE A 248 13.87 10.34 -5.99
CA PHE A 248 13.46 9.11 -5.33
C PHE A 248 14.31 7.91 -5.76
N VAL A 249 14.59 7.77 -7.05
CA VAL A 249 15.45 6.69 -7.59
C VAL A 249 16.89 6.85 -7.09
N ILE A 250 17.45 8.06 -7.14
CA ILE A 250 18.80 8.35 -6.63
C ILE A 250 18.86 8.09 -5.13
N ALA A 251 17.89 8.57 -4.35
CA ALA A 251 17.84 8.34 -2.92
C ALA A 251 17.78 6.84 -2.61
N THR A 252 16.89 6.10 -3.29
CA THR A 252 16.79 4.64 -3.14
C THR A 252 18.09 3.94 -3.53
N PHE A 253 18.72 4.34 -4.62
CA PHE A 253 19.98 3.77 -5.10
C PHE A 253 21.13 4.03 -4.14
N LEU A 254 21.33 5.29 -3.71
CA LEU A 254 22.36 5.65 -2.73
C LEU A 254 22.16 4.90 -1.41
N VAL A 255 20.91 4.75 -0.98
CA VAL A 255 20.54 4.04 0.23
C VAL A 255 20.84 2.53 0.11
N VAL A 256 20.52 1.90 -1.02
CA VAL A 256 20.89 0.49 -1.30
C VAL A 256 22.42 0.32 -1.34
N VAL A 257 23.14 1.19 -2.05
CA VAL A 257 24.61 1.12 -2.18
C VAL A 257 25.28 1.34 -0.83
N SER A 258 24.85 2.34 -0.06
CA SER A 258 25.39 2.59 1.28
C SER A 258 25.11 1.43 2.24
N GLY A 259 23.96 0.76 2.13
CA GLY A 259 23.64 -0.43 2.90
C GLY A 259 24.42 -1.70 2.50
N MET A 260 25.03 -1.74 1.31
CA MET A 260 25.87 -2.85 0.85
C MET A 260 27.36 -2.67 1.16
N HIS A 261 27.79 -1.45 1.51
CA HIS A 261 29.18 -1.11 1.81
C HIS A 261 29.51 -1.09 3.31
N TRP A 262 28.61 -1.58 4.17
CA TRP A 262 28.81 -1.78 5.61
C TRP A 262 28.58 -3.24 6.00
#